data_AF-A0AAE4AVB8-F1
#
_entry.id   AF-A0AAE4AVB8-F1
#
_cell.length_a   1.000
_cell.length_b   1.000
_cell.length_c   1.000
_cell.angle_alpha   90.00
_cell.angle_beta   90.00
_cell.angle_gamma   90.00
#
_symmetry.space_group_name_H-M   'P 1'
#
loop_
_entity.id
_entity.type
_entity.pdbx_description
1 polymer ?
#
loop_
_entity_poly.entity_id
_entity_poly.type
_entity_poly.pdbx_seq_one_letter_code
_entity_poly.pdbx_strand_id
1 'polypeptide(L)'
;MEHEPLDTEAGFSGLGLRAELLRALTTLGYEEPTPIQREAIPPLVAGHDLVGQAATGTGKTAAFSLPLLQGLDANRRETEPCALVLVPTRELAEQVSQAVHRYGKELGVRVLPVYGGQPIGRQLGALARGVDVVVGTPGRVLDHIDRGTLHLGDVRTVVLDEADEMLDMGFAEDIEAILAETPAERQTVLFSATMPPRIDAIARRHLREPVRITMGRKTVEPGEMPLVRQSAYIVARPYRAAALGRILDVEAPTAAIVFCRTREEVDQVTETLNGRGYRAEALHGGMSQDQRDRVMNRLRAGTTELLVATDVAARGLDVEQLTHVINFNVPVAPEAYVHRIGRVGRAGREGCAITLAEPREQRMLKAIERLTGQRITLEKLPTVTDLRARRLELTRASLETALEGGDFERFRVVLESLTGEHDVEDVALAAIKLLHEAAGGDDDEEEIPSPVPPRERTPRNRDDRPSGRDSRRDGRSGDRDRDGRFGDRDRDGGPGDRGRSGRDHSSDAGVTRLFVGLGRRAGLRPQDLVGAIAGESGINSREIGAIQITDRFSLVEVPESAADMIIDALQHSFIRGRRPSVRRERYNR
;
A
#
# COMPACT_ATOMS: atom_id res chain seq x y z
N MET A 1 -34.36 -14.80 -54.22
CA MET A 1 -33.13 -15.44 -53.71
C MET A 1 -32.67 -14.56 -52.58
N GLU A 2 -33.09 -14.99 -51.39
CA GLU A 2 -32.89 -14.32 -50.12
C GLU A 2 -31.40 -14.37 -49.73
N HIS A 3 -30.92 -13.27 -49.17
CA HIS A 3 -29.69 -13.24 -48.40
C HIS A 3 -30.01 -13.77 -47.00
N GLU A 4 -29.54 -14.97 -46.68
CA GLU A 4 -29.36 -15.40 -45.28
C GLU A 4 -28.16 -14.66 -44.67
N PRO A 5 -28.26 -14.10 -43.45
CA PRO A 5 -27.10 -13.80 -42.64
C PRO A 5 -26.86 -14.94 -41.64
N LEU A 6 -25.82 -15.73 -41.92
CA LEU A 6 -25.14 -16.58 -40.95
C LEU A 6 -24.29 -15.68 -40.04
N ASP A 7 -24.79 -15.28 -38.85
CA ASP A 7 -23.93 -14.76 -37.76
C ASP A 7 -24.62 -14.69 -36.37
N THR A 8 -25.58 -15.58 -36.08
CA THR A 8 -26.31 -15.59 -34.80
C THR A 8 -25.59 -16.30 -33.64
N GLU A 9 -24.45 -16.96 -33.86
CA GLU A 9 -23.76 -17.78 -32.84
C GLU A 9 -22.58 -17.11 -32.11
N ALA A 10 -21.98 -16.04 -32.64
CA ALA A 10 -20.74 -15.47 -32.07
C ALA A 10 -20.93 -14.39 -30.97
N GLY A 11 -22.11 -13.77 -30.90
CA GLY A 11 -22.41 -12.64 -30.00
C GLY A 11 -23.10 -13.01 -28.69
N PHE A 12 -23.47 -12.01 -27.88
CA PHE A 12 -24.22 -12.22 -26.62
C PHE A 12 -25.56 -12.94 -26.80
N SER A 13 -26.18 -12.84 -27.99
CA SER A 13 -27.41 -13.56 -28.33
C SER A 13 -27.25 -15.09 -28.29
N GLY A 14 -26.05 -15.60 -28.55
CA GLY A 14 -25.73 -17.02 -28.49
C GLY A 14 -25.57 -17.58 -27.07
N LEU A 15 -25.58 -16.72 -26.04
CA LEU A 15 -25.30 -17.12 -24.66
C LEU A 15 -26.55 -17.48 -23.83
N GLY A 16 -27.72 -17.57 -24.47
CA GLY A 16 -28.97 -17.97 -23.80
C GLY A 16 -29.57 -16.92 -22.86
N LEU A 17 -29.26 -15.64 -23.08
CA LEU A 17 -29.79 -14.52 -22.27
C LEU A 17 -31.16 -14.05 -22.78
N ARG A 18 -32.02 -13.63 -21.85
CA ARG A 18 -33.33 -13.02 -22.16
C ARG A 18 -33.19 -11.70 -22.92
N ALA A 19 -34.23 -11.35 -23.68
CA ALA A 19 -34.22 -10.19 -24.58
C ALA A 19 -33.99 -8.85 -23.85
N GLU A 20 -34.46 -8.70 -22.63
CA GLU A 20 -34.25 -7.51 -21.79
C GLU A 20 -32.77 -7.30 -21.46
N LEU A 21 -32.05 -8.38 -21.13
CA LEU A 21 -30.61 -8.32 -20.83
C LEU A 21 -29.80 -8.03 -22.10
N LEU A 22 -30.19 -8.62 -23.24
CA LEU A 22 -29.55 -8.33 -24.52
C LEU A 22 -29.69 -6.85 -24.92
N ARG A 23 -30.89 -6.26 -24.76
CA ARG A 23 -31.10 -4.82 -25.00
C ARG A 23 -30.30 -3.94 -24.04
N ALA A 24 -30.22 -4.32 -22.77
CA ALA A 24 -29.41 -3.60 -21.79
C ALA A 24 -27.93 -3.59 -22.20
N LEU A 25 -27.40 -4.73 -22.66
CA LEU A 25 -26.03 -4.85 -23.17
C LEU A 25 -25.79 -3.96 -24.39
N THR A 26 -26.69 -4.00 -25.38
CA THR A 26 -26.59 -3.14 -26.58
C THR A 26 -26.60 -1.66 -26.20
N THR A 27 -27.49 -1.25 -25.28
CA THR A 27 -27.59 0.15 -24.81
C THR A 27 -26.32 0.61 -24.08
N LEU A 28 -25.65 -0.30 -23.39
CA LEU A 28 -24.40 -0.03 -22.66
C LEU A 28 -23.15 -0.13 -23.56
N GLY A 29 -23.31 -0.44 -24.86
CA GLY A 29 -22.21 -0.53 -25.82
C GLY A 29 -21.42 -1.83 -25.77
N TYR A 30 -22.03 -2.92 -25.30
CA TYR A 30 -21.41 -4.26 -25.37
C TYR A 30 -21.59 -4.82 -26.78
N GLU A 31 -20.48 -5.00 -27.49
CA GLU A 31 -20.47 -5.56 -28.85
C GLU A 31 -20.28 -7.08 -28.80
N GLU A 32 -19.16 -7.54 -28.25
CA GLU A 32 -18.82 -8.96 -28.18
C GLU A 32 -18.52 -9.43 -26.74
N PRO A 33 -18.89 -10.68 -26.40
CA PRO A 33 -18.56 -11.24 -25.09
C PRO A 33 -17.06 -11.49 -24.95
N THR A 34 -16.48 -11.16 -23.80
CA THR A 34 -15.08 -11.50 -23.50
C THR A 34 -14.92 -13.02 -23.35
N PRO A 35 -13.69 -13.57 -23.44
CA PRO A 35 -13.49 -15.01 -23.28
C PRO A 35 -14.11 -15.55 -21.99
N ILE A 36 -13.98 -14.83 -20.86
CA ILE A 36 -14.53 -15.30 -19.59
C ILE A 36 -16.07 -15.27 -19.59
N GLN A 37 -16.68 -14.34 -20.33
CA GLN A 37 -18.13 -14.29 -20.48
C GLN A 37 -18.64 -15.43 -21.36
N ARG A 38 -17.96 -15.75 -22.47
CA ARG A 38 -18.33 -16.88 -23.35
C ARG A 38 -18.29 -18.22 -22.62
N GLU A 39 -17.27 -18.43 -21.80
CA GLU A 39 -17.09 -19.69 -21.07
C GLU A 39 -17.97 -19.77 -19.82
N ALA A 40 -18.17 -18.66 -19.08
CA ALA A 40 -18.87 -18.70 -17.80
C ALA A 40 -20.38 -18.52 -17.91
N ILE A 41 -20.90 -17.74 -18.87
CA ILE A 41 -22.33 -17.44 -18.93
C ILE A 41 -23.18 -18.70 -19.20
N PRO A 42 -22.88 -19.55 -20.22
CA PRO A 42 -23.70 -20.73 -20.50
C PRO A 42 -23.87 -21.71 -19.32
N PRO A 43 -22.80 -22.16 -18.62
CA PRO A 43 -22.97 -23.08 -17.48
C PRO A 43 -23.69 -22.42 -16.30
N LEU A 44 -23.50 -21.11 -16.09
CA LEU A 44 -24.22 -20.38 -15.04
C LEU A 44 -25.71 -20.24 -15.34
N VAL A 45 -26.08 -19.97 -16.60
CA VAL A 45 -27.49 -19.95 -17.04
C VAL A 45 -28.13 -21.32 -16.89
N ALA A 46 -27.37 -22.40 -17.10
CA ALA A 46 -27.83 -23.77 -16.86
C ALA A 46 -27.94 -24.14 -15.37
N GLY A 47 -27.54 -23.26 -14.45
CA GLY A 47 -27.66 -23.47 -13.00
C GLY A 47 -26.49 -24.23 -12.36
N HIS A 48 -25.38 -24.44 -13.07
CA HIS A 48 -24.20 -25.09 -12.50
C HIS A 48 -23.42 -24.16 -11.58
N ASP A 49 -22.78 -24.72 -10.55
CA ASP A 49 -21.75 -24.02 -9.78
C ASP A 49 -20.51 -23.79 -10.64
N LEU A 50 -19.73 -22.77 -10.29
CA LEU A 50 -18.58 -22.38 -11.11
C LEU A 50 -17.42 -21.89 -10.25
N VAL A 51 -16.21 -22.33 -10.61
CA VAL A 51 -14.95 -21.75 -10.17
C VAL A 51 -14.26 -21.13 -11.36
N GLY A 52 -14.21 -19.80 -11.40
CA GLY A 52 -13.56 -19.02 -12.44
C GLY A 52 -12.23 -18.45 -11.95
N GLN A 53 -11.13 -18.96 -12.48
CA GLN A 53 -9.82 -18.37 -12.26
C GLN A 53 -9.50 -17.36 -13.37
N ALA A 54 -9.64 -16.07 -13.08
CA ALA A 54 -9.40 -15.00 -14.05
C ALA A 54 -8.99 -13.67 -13.38
N ALA A 55 -8.09 -12.93 -14.06
CA ALA A 55 -7.60 -11.63 -13.62
C ALA A 55 -8.69 -10.54 -13.61
N THR A 56 -8.45 -9.45 -12.91
CA THR A 56 -9.30 -8.25 -12.92
C THR A 56 -9.36 -7.62 -14.33
N GLY A 57 -10.46 -6.92 -14.64
CA GLY A 57 -10.64 -6.27 -15.94
C GLY A 57 -10.98 -7.21 -17.11
N THR A 58 -11.10 -8.52 -16.89
CA THR A 58 -11.45 -9.49 -17.95
C THR A 58 -12.95 -9.55 -18.28
N GLY A 59 -13.79 -8.80 -17.55
CA GLY A 59 -15.25 -8.79 -17.72
C GLY A 59 -16.01 -9.76 -16.80
N LYS A 60 -15.39 -10.25 -15.72
CA LYS A 60 -16.00 -11.13 -14.69
C LYS A 60 -17.32 -10.61 -14.15
N THR A 61 -17.42 -9.31 -13.89
CA THR A 61 -18.64 -8.71 -13.33
C THR A 61 -19.87 -8.98 -14.21
N ALA A 62 -19.77 -8.78 -15.52
CA ALA A 62 -20.86 -9.14 -16.44
C ALA A 62 -21.05 -10.67 -16.52
N ALA A 63 -19.96 -11.44 -16.46
CA ALA A 63 -19.99 -12.90 -16.56
C ALA A 63 -20.82 -13.55 -15.45
N PHE A 64 -20.82 -13.02 -14.21
CA PHE A 64 -21.72 -13.51 -13.16
C PHE A 64 -23.02 -12.72 -13.02
N SER A 65 -23.02 -11.41 -13.33
CA SER A 65 -24.21 -10.57 -13.13
C SER A 65 -25.32 -10.91 -14.13
N LEU A 66 -24.98 -11.22 -15.38
CA LEU A 66 -25.99 -11.54 -16.40
C LEU A 66 -26.74 -12.84 -16.09
N PRO A 67 -26.06 -13.98 -15.76
CA PRO A 67 -26.77 -15.18 -15.32
C PRO A 67 -27.55 -14.99 -14.01
N LEU A 68 -27.00 -14.23 -13.06
CA LEU A 68 -27.70 -13.88 -11.82
C LEU A 68 -29.04 -13.19 -12.12
N LEU A 69 -29.03 -12.20 -13.00
CA LEU A 69 -30.24 -11.47 -13.42
C LEU A 69 -31.17 -12.30 -14.31
N GLN A 70 -30.63 -13.24 -15.08
CA GLN A 70 -31.41 -14.18 -15.89
C GLN A 70 -32.31 -15.05 -15.01
N GLY A 71 -31.82 -15.47 -13.84
CA GLY A 71 -32.58 -16.24 -12.86
C GLY A 71 -33.59 -15.44 -12.02
N LEU A 72 -33.69 -14.11 -12.21
CA LEU A 72 -34.63 -13.28 -11.48
C LEU A 72 -36.01 -13.22 -12.16
N ASP A 73 -37.05 -13.51 -11.38
CA ASP A 73 -38.44 -13.33 -11.81
C ASP A 73 -38.76 -11.83 -11.94
N ALA A 74 -39.24 -11.41 -13.10
CA ALA A 74 -39.44 -10.00 -13.47
C ALA A 74 -40.54 -9.25 -12.68
N ASN A 75 -41.16 -9.89 -11.68
CA ASN A 75 -42.26 -9.34 -10.88
C ASN A 75 -42.23 -9.83 -9.42
N ARG A 76 -41.04 -10.10 -8.87
CA ARG A 76 -40.91 -10.54 -7.47
C ARG A 76 -41.57 -9.56 -6.52
N ARG A 77 -42.42 -10.10 -5.64
CA ARG A 77 -43.06 -9.36 -4.54
C ARG A 77 -42.39 -9.64 -3.20
N GLU A 78 -41.50 -10.63 -3.17
CA GLU A 78 -40.72 -10.97 -1.99
C GLU A 78 -39.85 -9.78 -1.58
N THR A 79 -39.71 -9.61 -0.27
CA THR A 79 -38.87 -8.56 0.32
C THR A 79 -37.46 -9.06 0.61
N GLU A 80 -37.26 -10.38 0.67
CA GLU A 80 -35.97 -10.99 0.96
C GLU A 80 -35.12 -11.16 -0.30
N PRO A 81 -33.79 -11.00 -0.18
CA PRO A 81 -32.87 -11.14 -1.30
C PRO A 81 -32.80 -12.58 -1.79
N CYS A 82 -32.75 -12.73 -3.11
CA CYS A 82 -32.54 -14.02 -3.76
C CYS A 82 -31.12 -14.22 -4.29
N ALA A 83 -30.30 -13.17 -4.29
CA ALA A 83 -28.89 -13.27 -4.63
C ALA A 83 -28.01 -12.47 -3.68
N LEU A 84 -26.86 -13.05 -3.35
CA LEU A 84 -25.82 -12.44 -2.52
C LEU A 84 -24.50 -12.42 -3.29
N VAL A 85 -23.86 -11.26 -3.39
CA VAL A 85 -22.53 -11.10 -3.97
C VAL A 85 -21.60 -10.58 -2.89
N LEU A 86 -20.61 -11.38 -2.49
CA LEU A 86 -19.56 -10.98 -1.56
C LEU A 86 -18.35 -10.47 -2.32
N VAL A 87 -17.84 -9.31 -1.89
CA VAL A 87 -16.69 -8.63 -2.48
C VAL A 87 -15.75 -8.10 -1.38
N PRO A 88 -14.43 -7.96 -1.63
CA PRO A 88 -13.47 -7.54 -0.62
C PRO A 88 -13.58 -6.09 -0.13
N THR A 89 -14.04 -5.17 -0.99
CA THR A 89 -13.97 -3.73 -0.69
C THR A 89 -15.31 -3.01 -0.92
N ARG A 90 -15.41 -1.81 -0.33
CA ARG A 90 -16.61 -0.96 -0.43
C ARG A 90 -16.78 -0.44 -1.85
N GLU A 91 -15.66 -0.02 -2.43
CA GLU A 91 -15.57 0.52 -3.78
C GLU A 91 -16.01 -0.53 -4.81
N LEU A 92 -15.57 -1.79 -4.63
CA LEU A 92 -16.01 -2.88 -5.49
C LEU A 92 -17.48 -3.22 -5.27
N ALA A 93 -17.99 -3.14 -4.03
CA ALA A 93 -19.42 -3.34 -3.75
C ALA A 93 -20.28 -2.30 -4.47
N GLU A 94 -19.87 -1.03 -4.48
CA GLU A 94 -20.54 0.03 -5.24
C GLU A 94 -20.48 -0.23 -6.74
N GLN A 95 -19.30 -0.55 -7.29
CA GLN A 95 -19.10 -0.81 -8.72
C GLN A 95 -19.96 -1.98 -9.21
N VAL A 96 -19.93 -3.11 -8.48
CA VAL A 96 -20.73 -4.30 -8.80
C VAL A 96 -22.22 -3.98 -8.66
N SER A 97 -22.64 -3.27 -7.61
CA SER A 97 -24.04 -2.86 -7.45
C SER A 97 -24.54 -2.01 -8.61
N GLN A 98 -23.73 -1.04 -9.07
CA GLN A 98 -24.06 -0.19 -10.21
C GLN A 98 -24.11 -0.98 -11.52
N ALA A 99 -23.22 -1.97 -11.70
CA ALA A 99 -23.25 -2.84 -12.88
C ALA A 99 -24.52 -3.69 -12.90
N VAL A 100 -24.83 -4.40 -11.80
CA VAL A 100 -26.05 -5.22 -11.67
C VAL A 100 -27.31 -4.37 -11.88
N HIS A 101 -27.36 -3.17 -11.30
CA HIS A 101 -28.49 -2.25 -11.48
C HIS A 101 -28.64 -1.79 -12.94
N ARG A 102 -27.53 -1.48 -13.64
CA ARG A 102 -27.57 -1.09 -15.05
C ARG A 102 -28.06 -2.22 -15.95
N TYR A 103 -27.56 -3.44 -15.76
CA TYR A 103 -28.00 -4.60 -16.55
C TYR A 103 -29.47 -4.96 -16.28
N GLY A 104 -29.89 -4.90 -15.01
CA GLY A 104 -31.25 -5.27 -14.60
C GLY A 104 -32.27 -4.12 -14.64
N LYS A 105 -31.95 -2.97 -15.26
CA LYS A 105 -32.83 -1.79 -15.26
C LYS A 105 -34.22 -2.07 -15.82
N GLU A 106 -34.30 -2.79 -16.95
CA GLU A 106 -35.58 -3.20 -17.55
C GLU A 106 -36.31 -4.28 -16.72
N LEU A 107 -35.59 -4.95 -15.81
CA LEU A 107 -36.12 -5.99 -14.92
C LEU A 107 -36.69 -5.41 -13.62
N GLY A 108 -36.48 -4.11 -13.35
CA GLY A 108 -36.88 -3.48 -12.10
C GLY A 108 -36.10 -3.98 -10.88
N VAL A 109 -34.88 -4.51 -11.06
CA VAL A 109 -34.10 -5.10 -9.98
C VAL A 109 -33.74 -4.08 -8.89
N ARG A 110 -33.95 -4.47 -7.62
CA ARG A 110 -33.58 -3.70 -6.44
C ARG A 110 -32.26 -4.24 -5.89
N VAL A 111 -31.18 -3.49 -6.14
CA VAL A 111 -29.83 -3.85 -5.69
C VAL A 111 -29.44 -2.97 -4.50
N LEU A 112 -28.92 -3.58 -3.44
CA LEU A 112 -28.41 -2.86 -2.27
C LEU A 112 -26.93 -3.14 -2.03
N PRO A 113 -26.06 -2.11 -2.09
CA PRO A 113 -24.71 -2.22 -1.56
C PRO A 113 -24.69 -2.24 -0.03
N VAL A 114 -24.00 -3.23 0.55
CA VAL A 114 -23.91 -3.46 2.01
C VAL A 114 -22.45 -3.49 2.44
N TYR A 115 -21.95 -2.37 2.97
CA TYR A 115 -20.56 -2.26 3.40
C TYR A 115 -20.36 -1.32 4.60
N GLY A 116 -19.22 -1.47 5.28
CA GLY A 116 -18.89 -0.71 6.48
C GLY A 116 -18.60 0.78 6.23
N GLY A 117 -18.44 1.58 7.30
CA GLY A 117 -18.02 2.99 7.18
C GLY A 117 -19.09 3.98 6.72
N GLN A 118 -20.27 3.51 6.33
CA GLN A 118 -21.48 4.32 6.27
C GLN A 118 -22.43 4.02 7.44
N PRO A 119 -23.24 5.02 7.87
CA PRO A 119 -24.29 4.80 8.86
C PRO A 119 -25.23 3.68 8.43
N ILE A 120 -25.39 2.66 9.29
CA ILE A 120 -26.19 1.47 8.99
C ILE A 120 -27.67 1.77 8.72
N GLY A 121 -28.20 2.89 9.25
CA GLY A 121 -29.61 3.28 9.12
C GLY A 121 -30.13 3.34 7.68
N ARG A 122 -29.29 3.76 6.71
CA ARG A 122 -29.69 3.77 5.29
C ARG A 122 -29.87 2.35 4.74
N GLN A 123 -28.98 1.44 5.14
CA GLN A 123 -29.03 0.03 4.76
C GLN A 123 -30.25 -0.64 5.39
N LEU A 124 -30.53 -0.38 6.68
CA LEU A 124 -31.73 -0.85 7.37
C LEU A 124 -33.02 -0.42 6.66
N GLY A 125 -33.12 0.87 6.31
CA GLY A 125 -34.29 1.39 5.61
C GLY A 125 -34.47 0.77 4.21
N ALA A 126 -33.38 0.46 3.52
CA ALA A 126 -33.44 -0.20 2.21
C ALA A 126 -33.84 -1.67 2.31
N LEU A 127 -33.26 -2.43 3.24
CA LEU A 127 -33.63 -3.82 3.52
C LEU A 127 -35.10 -3.94 3.93
N ALA A 128 -35.61 -3.02 4.75
CA ALA A 128 -37.01 -3.00 5.16
C ALA A 128 -37.99 -2.74 4.00
N ARG A 129 -37.57 -2.06 2.93
CA ARG A 129 -38.38 -1.87 1.70
C ARG A 129 -38.35 -3.08 0.77
N GLY A 130 -37.46 -4.03 1.04
CA GLY A 130 -37.21 -5.21 0.23
C GLY A 130 -36.20 -4.99 -0.88
N VAL A 131 -35.33 -5.98 -1.06
CA VAL A 131 -34.22 -5.98 -2.02
C VAL A 131 -34.13 -7.34 -2.71
N ASP A 132 -33.71 -7.36 -3.97
CA ASP A 132 -33.58 -8.61 -4.74
C ASP A 132 -32.14 -9.13 -4.69
N VAL A 133 -31.17 -8.21 -4.73
CA VAL A 133 -29.74 -8.52 -4.75
C VAL A 133 -29.01 -7.70 -3.68
N VAL A 134 -28.25 -8.39 -2.83
CA VAL A 134 -27.31 -7.76 -1.91
C VAL A 134 -25.90 -7.93 -2.44
N VAL A 135 -25.16 -6.83 -2.55
CA VAL A 135 -23.73 -6.84 -2.89
C VAL A 135 -22.98 -6.24 -1.72
N GLY A 136 -22.07 -6.96 -1.09
CA GLY A 136 -21.50 -6.46 0.16
C GLY A 136 -20.16 -7.02 0.59
N THR A 137 -19.54 -6.31 1.53
CA THR A 137 -18.32 -6.75 2.20
C THR A 137 -18.67 -7.71 3.33
N PRO A 138 -17.95 -8.84 3.51
CA PRO A 138 -18.28 -9.88 4.48
C PRO A 138 -18.64 -9.33 5.88
N GLY A 139 -17.76 -8.55 6.50
CA GLY A 139 -18.00 -8.05 7.86
C GLY A 139 -19.28 -7.23 8.05
N ARG A 140 -19.73 -6.43 7.06
CA ARG A 140 -21.00 -5.68 7.19
C ARG A 140 -22.21 -6.56 6.85
N VAL A 141 -22.07 -7.50 5.93
CA VAL A 141 -23.14 -8.48 5.64
C VAL A 141 -23.40 -9.31 6.88
N LEU A 142 -22.37 -9.81 7.54
CA LEU A 142 -22.48 -10.56 8.79
C LEU A 142 -23.11 -9.72 9.92
N ASP A 143 -22.69 -8.46 10.10
CA ASP A 143 -23.31 -7.54 11.07
C ASP A 143 -24.83 -7.34 10.83
N HIS A 144 -25.29 -7.38 9.58
CA HIS A 144 -26.72 -7.33 9.28
C HIS A 144 -27.47 -8.63 9.60
N ILE A 145 -26.84 -9.78 9.36
CA ILE A 145 -27.37 -11.11 9.68
C ILE A 145 -27.49 -11.27 11.20
N ASP A 146 -26.42 -10.96 11.95
CA ASP A 146 -26.38 -11.06 13.42
C ASP A 146 -27.46 -10.19 14.08
N ARG A 147 -27.83 -9.07 13.44
CA ARG A 147 -28.90 -8.18 13.91
C ARG A 147 -30.31 -8.63 13.51
N GLY A 148 -30.46 -9.67 12.70
CA GLY A 148 -31.75 -10.10 12.14
C GLY A 148 -32.35 -9.09 11.16
N THR A 149 -31.50 -8.30 10.49
CA THR A 149 -31.95 -7.26 9.54
C THR A 149 -31.78 -7.68 8.08
N LEU A 150 -30.96 -8.71 7.84
CA LEU A 150 -30.79 -9.38 6.57
C LEU A 150 -31.04 -10.87 6.78
N HIS A 151 -32.04 -11.40 6.10
CA HIS A 151 -32.34 -12.83 6.07
C HIS A 151 -31.93 -13.38 4.71
N LEU A 152 -31.27 -14.53 4.72
CA LEU A 152 -30.72 -15.16 3.50
C LEU A 152 -31.49 -16.43 3.10
N GLY A 153 -32.63 -16.71 3.72
CA GLY A 153 -33.39 -17.96 3.52
C GLY A 153 -33.90 -18.17 2.08
N ASP A 154 -34.11 -17.09 1.33
CA ASP A 154 -34.56 -17.13 -0.07
C ASP A 154 -33.41 -17.01 -1.09
N VAL A 155 -32.15 -17.00 -0.64
CA VAL A 155 -30.99 -16.86 -1.53
C VAL A 155 -30.80 -18.13 -2.36
N ARG A 156 -30.91 -17.98 -3.68
CA ARG A 156 -30.70 -19.05 -4.67
C ARG A 156 -29.34 -18.98 -5.34
N THR A 157 -28.69 -17.81 -5.32
CA THR A 157 -27.38 -17.61 -5.94
C THR A 157 -26.44 -16.87 -4.99
N VAL A 158 -25.25 -17.43 -4.77
CA VAL A 158 -24.16 -16.76 -4.04
C VAL A 158 -22.96 -16.60 -4.96
N VAL A 159 -22.40 -15.40 -5.01
CA VAL A 159 -21.18 -15.09 -5.75
C VAL A 159 -20.10 -14.63 -4.78
N LEU A 160 -18.92 -15.23 -4.85
CA LEU A 160 -17.69 -14.77 -4.19
C LEU A 160 -16.77 -14.18 -5.26
N ASP A 161 -16.68 -12.86 -5.35
CA ASP A 161 -15.78 -12.19 -6.31
C ASP A 161 -14.51 -11.69 -5.59
N GLU A 162 -13.38 -11.82 -6.26
CA GLU A 162 -12.03 -11.59 -5.69
C GLU A 162 -11.85 -12.34 -4.36
N ALA A 163 -12.17 -13.63 -4.37
CA ALA A 163 -12.20 -14.46 -3.16
C ALA A 163 -10.82 -14.56 -2.47
N ASP A 164 -9.74 -14.62 -3.23
CA ASP A 164 -8.36 -14.56 -2.72
C ASP A 164 -8.10 -13.27 -1.94
N GLU A 165 -8.52 -12.13 -2.46
CA GLU A 165 -8.38 -10.83 -1.79
C GLU A 165 -9.16 -10.76 -0.48
N MET A 166 -10.37 -11.35 -0.41
CA MET A 166 -11.14 -11.43 0.83
C MET A 166 -10.42 -12.23 1.91
N LEU A 167 -9.75 -13.32 1.53
CA LEU A 167 -8.95 -14.11 2.48
C LEU A 167 -7.70 -13.36 2.96
N ASP A 168 -7.04 -12.64 2.08
CA ASP A 168 -5.88 -11.81 2.44
C ASP A 168 -6.25 -10.69 3.43
N MET A 169 -7.51 -10.24 3.40
CA MET A 169 -8.06 -9.28 4.36
C MET A 169 -8.50 -9.92 5.68
N GLY A 170 -8.43 -11.24 5.81
CA GLY A 170 -8.82 -11.98 7.00
C GLY A 170 -10.31 -12.30 7.09
N PHE A 171 -11.09 -12.15 6.01
CA PHE A 171 -12.54 -12.41 6.02
C PHE A 171 -12.91 -13.90 5.89
N ALA A 172 -11.98 -14.82 6.10
CA ALA A 172 -12.21 -16.26 5.93
C ALA A 172 -13.37 -16.77 6.81
N GLU A 173 -13.33 -16.39 8.09
CA GLU A 173 -14.33 -16.79 9.09
C GLU A 173 -15.68 -16.13 8.81
N ASP A 174 -15.68 -14.84 8.44
CA ASP A 174 -16.90 -14.10 8.07
C ASP A 174 -17.60 -14.73 6.85
N ILE A 175 -16.84 -15.11 5.82
CA ILE A 175 -17.39 -15.78 4.63
C ILE A 175 -18.02 -17.11 5.01
N GLU A 176 -17.31 -17.94 5.80
CA GLU A 176 -17.82 -19.23 6.28
C GLU A 176 -19.13 -19.07 7.07
N ALA A 177 -19.20 -18.09 7.97
CA ALA A 177 -20.41 -17.78 8.74
C ALA A 177 -21.58 -17.35 7.84
N ILE A 178 -21.33 -16.45 6.89
CA ILE A 178 -22.36 -15.99 5.94
C ILE A 178 -22.86 -17.16 5.08
N LEU A 179 -21.96 -18.01 4.56
CA LEU A 179 -22.34 -19.15 3.73
C LEU A 179 -23.11 -20.23 4.50
N ALA A 180 -22.97 -20.30 5.82
CA ALA A 180 -23.73 -21.20 6.69
C ALA A 180 -25.19 -20.74 6.87
N GLU A 181 -25.45 -19.44 6.77
CA GLU A 181 -26.79 -18.84 6.87
C GLU A 181 -27.58 -18.88 5.55
N THR A 182 -26.94 -19.30 4.46
CA THR A 182 -27.58 -19.47 3.14
C THR A 182 -28.10 -20.90 2.92
N PRO A 183 -29.20 -21.09 2.16
CA PRO A 183 -29.78 -22.40 1.87
C PRO A 183 -28.78 -23.39 1.30
N ALA A 184 -28.88 -24.67 1.70
CA ALA A 184 -27.97 -25.71 1.21
C ALA A 184 -28.09 -25.91 -0.31
N GLU A 185 -29.30 -25.83 -0.86
CA GLU A 185 -29.58 -25.90 -2.29
C GLU A 185 -29.59 -24.49 -2.88
N ARG A 186 -28.46 -24.12 -3.48
CA ARG A 186 -28.21 -22.84 -4.14
C ARG A 186 -27.13 -23.03 -5.20
N GLN A 187 -27.11 -22.14 -6.18
CA GLN A 187 -25.97 -22.00 -7.08
C GLN A 187 -24.88 -21.18 -6.38
N THR A 188 -23.64 -21.66 -6.39
CA THR A 188 -22.49 -20.92 -5.87
C THR A 188 -21.43 -20.70 -6.95
N VAL A 189 -21.03 -19.43 -7.08
CA VAL A 189 -20.05 -18.97 -8.07
C VAL A 189 -18.86 -18.37 -7.34
N LEU A 190 -17.65 -18.83 -7.66
CA LEU A 190 -16.41 -18.33 -7.08
C LEU A 190 -15.51 -17.80 -8.18
N PHE A 191 -15.19 -16.52 -8.11
CA PHE A 191 -14.19 -15.87 -8.95
C PHE A 191 -12.97 -15.48 -8.13
N SER A 192 -11.79 -15.85 -8.61
CA SER A 192 -10.52 -15.55 -7.95
C SER A 192 -9.42 -15.38 -8.99
N ALA A 193 -8.42 -14.54 -8.73
CA ALA A 193 -7.24 -14.48 -9.61
C ALA A 193 -6.33 -15.69 -9.38
N THR A 194 -6.30 -16.16 -8.13
CA THR A 194 -5.44 -17.25 -7.67
C THR A 194 -6.22 -18.32 -6.89
N MET A 195 -5.66 -19.53 -6.80
CA MET A 195 -6.28 -20.66 -6.09
C MET A 195 -5.36 -21.19 -4.99
N PRO A 196 -5.10 -20.42 -3.92
CA PRO A 196 -4.37 -20.93 -2.76
C PRO A 196 -5.20 -22.01 -2.03
N PRO A 197 -4.57 -22.88 -1.21
CA PRO A 197 -5.25 -24.01 -0.56
C PRO A 197 -6.50 -23.64 0.24
N ARG A 198 -6.55 -22.43 0.81
CA ARG A 198 -7.71 -21.93 1.56
C ARG A 198 -8.91 -21.62 0.66
N ILE A 199 -8.69 -21.08 -0.55
CA ILE A 199 -9.76 -20.88 -1.54
C ILE A 199 -10.25 -22.22 -2.06
N ASP A 200 -9.34 -23.15 -2.36
CA ASP A 200 -9.72 -24.51 -2.79
C ASP A 200 -10.55 -25.23 -1.72
N ALA A 201 -10.25 -25.02 -0.43
CA ALA A 201 -11.06 -25.56 0.68
C ALA A 201 -12.48 -24.98 0.70
N ILE A 202 -12.64 -23.66 0.54
CA ILE A 202 -13.95 -23.01 0.44
C ILE A 202 -14.71 -23.57 -0.78
N ALA A 203 -14.04 -23.67 -1.93
CA ALA A 203 -14.63 -24.20 -3.15
C ALA A 203 -15.15 -25.63 -2.95
N ARG A 204 -14.35 -26.52 -2.36
CA ARG A 204 -14.75 -27.92 -2.12
C ARG A 204 -15.88 -28.07 -1.11
N ARG A 205 -15.97 -27.17 -0.12
CA ARG A 205 -16.97 -27.25 0.94
C ARG A 205 -18.32 -26.69 0.51
N HIS A 206 -18.32 -25.63 -0.29
CA HIS A 206 -19.53 -24.87 -0.58
C HIS A 206 -20.05 -25.01 -2.01
N LEU A 207 -19.26 -25.55 -2.94
CA LEU A 207 -19.69 -25.75 -4.33
C LEU A 207 -19.93 -27.24 -4.63
N ARG A 208 -20.93 -27.52 -5.47
CA ARG A 208 -21.35 -28.86 -5.91
C ARG A 208 -20.96 -29.08 -7.37
N GLU A 209 -20.04 -30.02 -7.60
CA GLU A 209 -19.53 -30.37 -8.94
C GLU A 209 -19.27 -29.16 -9.86
N PRO A 210 -18.48 -28.16 -9.40
CA PRO A 210 -18.40 -26.90 -10.12
C PRO A 210 -17.68 -27.04 -11.45
N VAL A 211 -18.19 -26.33 -12.46
CA VAL A 211 -17.49 -26.09 -13.71
C VAL A 211 -16.26 -25.24 -13.42
N ARG A 212 -15.08 -25.76 -13.77
CA ARG A 212 -13.80 -25.06 -13.55
C ARG A 212 -13.34 -24.41 -14.83
N ILE A 213 -13.28 -23.08 -14.82
CA ILE A 213 -12.76 -22.29 -15.92
C ILE A 213 -11.45 -21.66 -15.47
N THR A 214 -10.36 -22.10 -16.05
CA THR A 214 -9.05 -21.48 -15.84
C THR A 214 -8.70 -20.65 -17.04
N MET A 215 -8.89 -19.34 -16.92
CA MET A 215 -8.28 -18.40 -17.86
C MET A 215 -6.82 -18.28 -17.49
N GLY A 216 -6.00 -19.13 -18.12
CA GLY A 216 -4.58 -18.84 -18.20
C GLY A 216 -4.43 -17.39 -18.67
N ARG A 217 -3.47 -16.65 -18.09
CA ARG A 217 -2.95 -15.50 -18.83
C ARG A 217 -2.73 -16.02 -20.24
N LYS A 218 -3.30 -15.38 -21.27
CA LYS A 218 -2.67 -15.45 -22.59
C LYS A 218 -1.19 -15.27 -22.27
N THR A 219 -0.37 -16.30 -22.54
CA THR A 219 1.05 -16.06 -22.74
C THR A 219 1.06 -14.83 -23.61
N VAL A 220 1.51 -13.72 -23.04
CA VAL A 220 1.61 -12.48 -23.78
C VAL A 220 2.36 -12.90 -25.02
N GLU A 221 1.66 -12.97 -26.16
CA GLU A 221 2.38 -13.20 -27.40
C GLU A 221 3.41 -12.08 -27.42
N PRO A 222 4.71 -12.41 -27.59
CA PRO A 222 5.76 -11.42 -27.51
C PRO A 222 5.49 -10.34 -28.57
N GLY A 223 4.79 -9.27 -28.18
CA GLY A 223 4.15 -8.34 -29.12
C GLY A 223 3.00 -7.50 -28.52
N GLU A 224 2.12 -8.06 -27.68
CA GLU A 224 1.02 -7.31 -27.03
C GLU A 224 1.26 -7.16 -25.51
N MET A 225 2.37 -6.54 -25.12
CA MET A 225 2.58 -6.16 -23.73
C MET A 225 1.76 -4.91 -23.41
N PRO A 226 1.07 -4.81 -22.25
CA PRO A 226 0.87 -3.50 -21.64
C PRO A 226 2.26 -2.90 -21.49
N LEU A 227 2.50 -1.72 -22.07
CA LEU A 227 3.79 -1.01 -22.09
C LEU A 227 4.17 -0.50 -20.68
N VAL A 228 4.27 -1.40 -19.69
CA VAL A 228 4.67 -1.07 -18.34
C VAL A 228 6.16 -1.34 -18.17
N ARG A 229 6.96 -0.27 -18.23
CA ARG A 229 8.41 -0.32 -17.97
C ARG A 229 8.64 -0.68 -16.51
N GLN A 230 9.28 -1.82 -16.25
CA GLN A 230 9.56 -2.32 -14.90
C GLN A 230 11.03 -2.14 -14.53
N SER A 231 11.28 -1.37 -13.48
CA SER A 231 12.61 -1.15 -12.94
C SER A 231 12.66 -1.35 -11.42
N ALA A 232 13.86 -1.64 -10.92
CA ALA A 232 14.11 -1.74 -9.49
C ALA A 232 15.44 -1.09 -9.10
N TYR A 233 15.45 -0.45 -7.94
CA TYR A 233 16.62 0.20 -7.35
C TYR A 233 16.96 -0.51 -6.04
N ILE A 234 18.24 -0.86 -5.87
CA ILE A 234 18.72 -1.44 -4.62
C ILE A 234 19.07 -0.31 -3.65
N VAL A 235 18.30 -0.17 -2.57
CA VAL A 235 18.40 0.94 -1.62
C VAL A 235 18.41 0.41 -0.19
N ALA A 236 19.34 0.89 0.63
CA ALA A 236 19.33 0.58 2.06
C ALA A 236 18.19 1.34 2.76
N ARG A 237 17.60 0.72 3.79
CA ARG A 237 16.39 1.21 4.46
C ARG A 237 16.43 2.71 4.88
N PRO A 238 17.52 3.25 5.46
CA PRO A 238 17.58 4.65 5.87
C PRO A 238 17.43 5.64 4.71
N TYR A 239 17.87 5.25 3.50
CA TYR A 239 17.91 6.12 2.34
C TYR A 239 16.71 5.96 1.41
N ARG A 240 15.72 5.12 1.74
CA ARG A 240 14.58 4.83 0.86
C ARG A 240 13.74 6.07 0.53
N ALA A 241 13.42 6.89 1.53
CA ALA A 241 12.64 8.10 1.32
C ALA A 241 13.42 9.13 0.48
N ALA A 242 14.73 9.24 0.71
CA ALA A 242 15.60 10.08 -0.08
C ALA A 242 15.69 9.61 -1.54
N ALA A 243 15.92 8.32 -1.74
CA ALA A 243 15.95 7.69 -3.06
C ALA A 243 14.63 7.84 -3.81
N LEU A 244 13.49 7.71 -3.10
CA LEU A 244 12.18 7.93 -3.69
C LEU A 244 12.05 9.34 -4.27
N GLY A 245 12.43 10.38 -3.51
CA GLY A 245 12.42 11.75 -4.03
C GLY A 245 13.26 11.89 -5.31
N ARG A 246 14.49 11.37 -5.31
CA ARG A 246 15.36 11.43 -6.50
C ARG A 246 14.75 10.76 -7.73
N ILE A 247 14.12 9.61 -7.52
CA ILE A 247 13.44 8.90 -8.59
C ILE A 247 12.26 9.73 -9.11
N LEU A 248 11.47 10.33 -8.22
CA LEU A 248 10.34 11.18 -8.60
C LEU A 248 10.79 12.43 -9.37
N ASP A 249 11.92 13.04 -9.00
CA ASP A 249 12.49 14.20 -9.70
C ASP A 249 12.94 13.87 -11.13
N VAL A 250 13.55 12.70 -11.33
CA VAL A 250 14.01 12.27 -12.65
C VAL A 250 12.84 11.83 -13.53
N GLU A 251 11.95 11.00 -12.97
CA GLU A 251 10.81 10.43 -13.69
C GLU A 251 9.70 11.46 -13.96
N ALA A 252 9.59 12.50 -13.12
CA ALA A 252 8.61 13.59 -13.21
C ALA A 252 7.18 13.09 -13.53
N PRO A 253 6.59 12.24 -12.67
CA PRO A 253 5.31 11.61 -12.97
C PRO A 253 4.15 12.62 -12.95
N THR A 254 3.24 12.54 -13.93
CA THR A 254 1.97 13.29 -13.91
C THR A 254 1.10 12.93 -12.71
N ALA A 255 0.96 11.62 -12.43
CA ALA A 255 0.37 11.13 -11.20
C ALA A 255 0.98 9.78 -10.84
N ALA A 256 1.27 9.59 -9.56
CA ALA A 256 1.96 8.42 -9.06
C ALA A 256 1.31 7.87 -7.79
N ILE A 257 1.37 6.55 -7.65
CA ILE A 257 0.99 5.86 -6.42
C ILE A 257 2.19 5.14 -5.81
N VAL A 258 2.45 5.39 -4.52
CA VAL A 258 3.53 4.80 -3.73
C VAL A 258 2.93 3.79 -2.76
N PHE A 259 3.23 2.51 -2.93
CA PHE A 259 2.80 1.44 -2.05
C PHE A 259 3.77 1.21 -0.90
N CYS A 260 3.31 1.43 0.32
CA CYS A 260 3.99 1.15 1.58
C CYS A 260 3.36 -0.05 2.30
N ARG A 261 4.08 -0.65 3.24
CA ARG A 261 3.64 -1.86 3.95
C ARG A 261 2.72 -1.53 5.12
N THR A 262 2.96 -0.45 5.85
CA THR A 262 2.22 -0.11 7.08
C THR A 262 1.61 1.29 7.01
N ARG A 263 0.61 1.54 7.87
CA ARG A 263 -0.04 2.86 7.99
C ARG A 263 0.95 3.94 8.45
N GLU A 264 1.77 3.61 9.45
CA GLU A 264 2.82 4.49 9.95
C GLU A 264 3.86 4.83 8.88
N GLU A 265 4.21 3.87 8.02
CA GLU A 265 5.12 4.11 6.90
C GLU A 265 4.48 5.01 5.84
N VAL A 266 3.19 4.85 5.56
CA VAL A 266 2.43 5.77 4.70
C VAL A 266 2.50 7.19 5.24
N ASP A 267 2.19 7.39 6.52
CA ASP A 267 2.19 8.72 7.14
C ASP A 267 3.59 9.35 7.12
N GLN A 268 4.62 8.57 7.50
CA GLN A 268 6.00 9.03 7.53
C GLN A 268 6.55 9.39 6.14
N VAL A 269 6.27 8.56 5.13
CA VAL A 269 6.68 8.81 3.75
C VAL A 269 5.95 10.04 3.20
N THR A 270 4.65 10.18 3.47
CA THR A 270 3.86 11.35 3.07
C THR A 270 4.42 12.64 3.66
N GLU A 271 4.68 12.66 4.97
CA GLU A 271 5.27 13.82 5.66
C GLU A 271 6.65 14.17 5.09
N THR A 272 7.49 13.16 4.87
CA THR A 272 8.84 13.35 4.31
C THR A 272 8.80 13.94 2.90
N LEU A 273 7.88 13.49 2.06
CA LEU A 273 7.75 13.97 0.68
C LEU A 273 7.12 15.36 0.63
N ASN A 274 6.13 15.65 1.47
CA ASN A 274 5.58 17.00 1.60
C ASN A 274 6.64 18.00 2.11
N GLY A 275 7.49 17.58 3.05
CA GLY A 275 8.64 18.38 3.52
C GLY A 275 9.68 18.69 2.42
N ARG A 276 9.65 17.93 1.31
CA ARG A 276 10.49 18.13 0.12
C ARG A 276 9.76 18.85 -1.02
N GLY A 277 8.54 19.34 -0.77
CA GLY A 277 7.77 20.10 -1.76
C GLY A 277 6.88 19.27 -2.69
N TYR A 278 6.83 17.94 -2.56
CA TYR A 278 5.86 17.15 -3.33
C TYR A 278 4.45 17.37 -2.79
N ARG A 279 3.45 17.27 -3.68
CA ARG A 279 2.03 17.30 -3.31
C ARG A 279 1.55 15.88 -3.01
N ALA A 280 1.94 15.36 -1.84
CA ALA A 280 1.66 13.99 -1.42
C ALA A 280 0.47 13.89 -0.46
N GLU A 281 -0.44 12.96 -0.72
CA GLU A 281 -1.56 12.63 0.18
C GLU A 281 -1.51 11.16 0.61
N ALA A 282 -1.84 10.91 1.87
CA ALA A 282 -1.92 9.57 2.45
C ALA A 282 -3.25 8.89 2.10
N LEU A 283 -3.21 7.57 1.87
CA LEU A 283 -4.40 6.73 1.71
C LEU A 283 -4.22 5.37 2.39
N HIS A 284 -4.78 5.21 3.59
CA HIS A 284 -4.65 3.98 4.36
C HIS A 284 -5.91 3.66 5.20
N GLY A 285 -5.97 2.44 5.74
CA GLY A 285 -7.15 1.94 6.48
C GLY A 285 -7.48 2.66 7.80
N GLY A 286 -6.68 3.63 8.23
CA GLY A 286 -6.96 4.46 9.42
C GLY A 286 -7.83 5.69 9.13
N MET A 287 -8.06 6.00 7.86
CA MET A 287 -8.80 7.18 7.43
C MET A 287 -10.32 6.94 7.42
N SER A 288 -11.09 7.99 7.74
CA SER A 288 -12.54 7.98 7.55
C SER A 288 -12.88 7.98 6.05
N GLN A 289 -14.10 7.56 5.70
CA GLN A 289 -14.53 7.55 4.30
C GLN A 289 -14.48 8.96 3.69
N ASP A 290 -14.99 9.97 4.40
CA ASP A 290 -14.94 11.36 3.94
C ASP A 290 -13.52 11.85 3.65
N GLN A 291 -12.53 11.41 4.42
CA GLN A 291 -11.13 11.74 4.17
C GLN A 291 -10.62 11.07 2.89
N ARG A 292 -10.96 9.79 2.68
CA ARG A 292 -10.59 9.05 1.47
C ARG A 292 -11.21 9.68 0.23
N ASP A 293 -12.49 10.01 0.27
CA ASP A 293 -13.21 10.63 -0.84
C ASP A 293 -12.60 12.01 -1.19
N ARG A 294 -12.21 12.80 -0.19
CA ARG A 294 -11.49 14.07 -0.41
C ARG A 294 -10.15 13.87 -1.11
N VAL A 295 -9.32 12.93 -0.64
CA VAL A 295 -8.03 12.62 -1.25
C VAL A 295 -8.22 12.15 -2.70
N MET A 296 -9.20 11.29 -2.95
CA MET A 296 -9.51 10.81 -4.30
C MET A 296 -9.98 11.94 -5.23
N ASN A 297 -10.80 12.86 -4.73
CA ASN A 297 -11.24 14.02 -5.51
C ASN A 297 -10.07 14.96 -5.83
N ARG A 298 -9.17 15.17 -4.88
CA ARG A 298 -7.96 15.98 -5.09
C ARG A 298 -7.02 15.41 -6.14
N LEU A 299 -6.85 14.08 -6.14
CA LEU A 299 -6.07 13.37 -7.14
C LEU A 299 -6.70 13.50 -8.54
N ARG A 300 -8.02 13.24 -8.67
CA ARG A 300 -8.75 13.37 -9.95
C ARG A 300 -8.73 14.80 -10.50
N ALA A 301 -8.69 15.80 -9.61
CA ALA A 301 -8.60 17.21 -9.95
C ALA A 301 -7.17 17.70 -10.26
N GLY A 302 -6.15 16.85 -10.14
CA GLY A 302 -4.74 17.24 -10.37
C GLY A 302 -4.16 18.19 -9.30
N THR A 303 -4.85 18.34 -8.15
CA THR A 303 -4.36 19.17 -7.03
C THR A 303 -3.32 18.44 -6.19
N THR A 304 -3.30 17.12 -6.27
CA THR A 304 -2.33 16.20 -5.69
C THR A 304 -1.83 15.31 -6.81
N GLU A 305 -0.51 15.11 -6.89
CA GLU A 305 0.12 14.27 -7.93
C GLU A 305 0.63 12.96 -7.35
N LEU A 306 0.79 12.87 -6.03
CA LEU A 306 1.37 11.71 -5.37
C LEU A 306 0.42 11.15 -4.31
N LEU A 307 0.09 9.87 -4.45
CA LEU A 307 -0.69 9.13 -3.47
C LEU A 307 0.20 8.14 -2.76
N VAL A 308 0.33 8.21 -1.44
CA VAL A 308 1.07 7.22 -0.65
C VAL A 308 0.07 6.32 0.04
N ALA A 309 0.09 5.02 -0.25
CA ALA A 309 -0.98 4.12 0.15
C ALA A 309 -0.51 2.76 0.65
N THR A 310 -1.35 2.12 1.46
CA THR A 310 -1.24 0.67 1.75
C THR A 310 -2.01 -0.12 0.71
N ASP A 311 -1.62 -1.38 0.47
CA ASP A 311 -2.32 -2.29 -0.47
C ASP A 311 -3.83 -2.25 -0.31
N VAL A 312 -4.32 -2.51 0.91
CA VAL A 312 -5.76 -2.56 1.25
C VAL A 312 -6.50 -1.29 0.85
N ALA A 313 -5.83 -0.14 0.95
CA ALA A 313 -6.47 1.15 0.77
C ALA A 313 -6.50 1.63 -0.68
N ALA A 314 -5.62 1.08 -1.52
CA ALA A 314 -5.54 1.35 -2.94
C ALA A 314 -6.16 0.23 -3.80
N ARG A 315 -6.79 -0.79 -3.18
CA ARG A 315 -7.61 -1.77 -3.90
C ARG A 315 -8.83 -1.10 -4.53
N GLY A 316 -9.21 -1.54 -5.73
CA GLY A 316 -10.31 -0.92 -6.48
C GLY A 316 -10.05 0.52 -6.96
N LEU A 317 -8.86 1.09 -6.71
CA LEU A 317 -8.50 2.42 -7.16
C LEU A 317 -8.48 2.47 -8.70
N ASP A 318 -9.42 3.22 -9.25
CA ASP A 318 -9.59 3.43 -10.68
C ASP A 318 -9.31 4.90 -11.01
N VAL A 319 -8.05 5.18 -11.37
CA VAL A 319 -7.56 6.51 -11.69
C VAL A 319 -6.77 6.40 -12.99
N GLU A 320 -7.40 6.82 -14.09
CA GLU A 320 -6.83 6.74 -15.44
C GLU A 320 -5.58 7.60 -15.65
N GLN A 321 -5.37 8.59 -14.77
CA GLN A 321 -4.27 9.55 -14.83
C GLN A 321 -2.95 9.00 -14.27
N LEU A 322 -2.97 7.81 -13.63
CA LEU A 322 -1.75 7.23 -13.06
C LEU A 322 -0.78 6.84 -14.18
N THR A 323 0.41 7.44 -14.14
CA THR A 323 1.52 7.10 -15.03
C THR A 323 2.54 6.21 -14.34
N HIS A 324 2.67 6.32 -13.02
CA HIS A 324 3.68 5.61 -12.24
C HIS A 324 3.10 4.86 -11.03
N VAL A 325 3.60 3.64 -10.85
CA VAL A 325 3.43 2.84 -9.62
C VAL A 325 4.81 2.65 -9.00
N ILE A 326 4.93 3.02 -7.74
CA ILE A 326 6.15 2.85 -6.97
C ILE A 326 5.89 1.88 -5.82
N ASN A 327 6.64 0.79 -5.78
CA ASN A 327 6.71 -0.11 -4.64
C ASN A 327 7.80 0.39 -3.69
N PHE A 328 7.41 1.10 -2.62
CA PHE A 328 8.37 1.57 -1.60
C PHE A 328 9.03 0.40 -0.87
N ASN A 329 8.31 -0.72 -0.75
CA ASN A 329 8.86 -2.01 -0.36
C ASN A 329 8.46 -3.07 -1.36
N VAL A 330 9.32 -4.07 -1.52
CA VAL A 330 9.01 -5.27 -2.31
C VAL A 330 7.80 -5.99 -1.66
N PRO A 331 6.74 -6.28 -2.43
CA PRO A 331 5.59 -7.02 -1.91
C PRO A 331 6.02 -8.42 -1.47
N VAL A 332 5.43 -8.91 -0.38
CA VAL A 332 5.78 -10.22 0.20
C VAL A 332 5.30 -11.35 -0.69
N ALA A 333 4.07 -11.23 -1.21
CA ALA A 333 3.48 -12.14 -2.18
C ALA A 333 3.75 -11.62 -3.60
N PRO A 334 4.32 -12.43 -4.51
CA PRO A 334 4.50 -12.06 -5.91
C PRO A 334 3.21 -11.65 -6.65
N GLU A 335 2.08 -12.20 -6.24
CA GLU A 335 0.74 -11.91 -6.77
C GLU A 335 0.35 -10.44 -6.51
N ALA A 336 0.64 -9.94 -5.31
CA ALA A 336 0.38 -8.55 -4.94
C ALA A 336 1.15 -7.56 -5.84
N TYR A 337 2.34 -7.93 -6.32
CA TYR A 337 3.10 -7.11 -7.28
C TYR A 337 2.28 -6.84 -8.55
N VAL A 338 1.65 -7.88 -9.10
CA VAL A 338 0.83 -7.79 -10.32
C VAL A 338 -0.36 -6.84 -10.08
N HIS A 339 -1.01 -6.95 -8.92
CA HIS A 339 -2.16 -6.10 -8.59
C HIS A 339 -1.77 -4.62 -8.40
N ARG A 340 -0.57 -4.36 -7.89
CA ARG A 340 -0.04 -2.99 -7.77
C ARG A 340 0.29 -2.39 -9.13
N ILE A 341 1.04 -3.10 -9.97
CA ILE A 341 1.44 -2.55 -11.28
C ILE A 341 0.26 -2.47 -12.26
N GLY A 342 -0.78 -3.30 -12.09
CA GLY A 342 -2.03 -3.22 -12.84
C GLY A 342 -2.87 -1.95 -12.60
N ARG A 343 -2.35 -0.99 -11.82
CA ARG A 343 -2.91 0.37 -11.67
C ARG A 343 -2.50 1.31 -12.81
N VAL A 344 -1.41 1.01 -13.51
CA VAL A 344 -0.93 1.74 -14.69
C VAL A 344 -1.02 0.87 -15.93
N GLY A 345 -0.80 1.45 -17.11
CA GLY A 345 -0.79 0.69 -18.36
C GLY A 345 -2.17 0.17 -18.81
N ARG A 346 -3.26 0.82 -18.37
CA ARG A 346 -4.63 0.48 -18.73
C ARG A 346 -5.01 1.10 -20.08
N ALA A 347 -5.91 0.45 -20.82
CA ALA A 347 -6.44 0.94 -22.11
C ALA A 347 -5.36 1.29 -23.17
N GLY A 348 -4.26 0.52 -23.20
CA GLY A 348 -3.18 0.70 -24.19
C GLY A 348 -2.20 1.84 -23.90
N ARG A 349 -2.33 2.54 -22.76
CA ARG A 349 -1.38 3.58 -22.35
C ARG A 349 -0.06 2.97 -21.84
N GLU A 350 1.02 3.72 -21.95
CA GLU A 350 2.29 3.38 -21.30
C GLU A 350 2.21 3.63 -19.79
N GLY A 351 3.00 2.88 -19.03
CA GLY A 351 3.11 3.06 -17.59
C GLY A 351 4.50 2.71 -17.09
N CYS A 352 4.83 3.13 -15.88
CA CYS A 352 6.09 2.75 -15.24
C CYS A 352 5.83 2.13 -13.86
N ALA A 353 6.53 1.03 -13.58
CA ALA A 353 6.49 0.32 -12.32
C ALA A 353 7.90 0.27 -11.72
N ILE A 354 8.11 1.02 -10.64
CA ILE A 354 9.40 1.18 -9.99
C ILE A 354 9.38 0.46 -8.64
N THR A 355 10.44 -0.27 -8.30
CA THR A 355 10.50 -1.01 -7.03
C THR A 355 11.77 -0.71 -6.24
N LEU A 356 11.61 -0.25 -5.00
CA LEU A 356 12.73 -0.06 -4.07
C LEU A 356 12.96 -1.35 -3.26
N ALA A 357 14.10 -2.00 -3.49
CA ALA A 357 14.45 -3.25 -2.83
C ALA A 357 15.68 -3.09 -1.94
N GLU A 358 15.66 -3.70 -0.75
CA GLU A 358 16.87 -3.85 0.04
C GLU A 358 17.77 -4.95 -0.56
N PRO A 359 19.10 -4.95 -0.29
CA PRO A 359 20.00 -6.01 -0.76
C PRO A 359 19.52 -7.44 -0.43
N ARG A 360 18.87 -7.61 0.72
CA ARG A 360 18.29 -8.91 1.16
C ARG A 360 17.01 -9.31 0.43
N GLU A 361 16.30 -8.36 -0.18
CA GLU A 361 15.01 -8.56 -0.85
C GLU A 361 15.18 -8.97 -2.34
N GLN A 362 16.41 -9.08 -2.86
CA GLN A 362 16.66 -9.51 -4.23
C GLN A 362 16.04 -10.88 -4.57
N ARG A 363 15.95 -11.79 -3.60
CA ARG A 363 15.28 -13.10 -3.81
C ARG A 363 13.79 -12.95 -4.08
N MET A 364 13.15 -11.94 -3.51
CA MET A 364 11.73 -11.64 -3.70
C MET A 364 11.49 -11.08 -5.10
N LEU A 365 12.38 -10.20 -5.59
CA LEU A 365 12.35 -9.74 -6.99
C LEU A 365 12.41 -10.91 -7.97
N LYS A 366 13.33 -11.87 -7.75
CA LYS A 366 13.43 -13.07 -8.59
C LYS A 366 12.17 -13.95 -8.54
N ALA A 367 11.47 -13.99 -7.40
CA ALA A 367 10.20 -14.71 -7.30
C ALA A 367 9.10 -14.05 -8.14
N ILE A 368 9.06 -12.71 -8.15
CA ILE A 368 8.16 -11.92 -9.00
C ILE A 368 8.48 -12.16 -10.49
N GLU A 369 9.74 -12.13 -10.89
CA GLU A 369 10.15 -12.39 -12.29
C GLU A 369 9.71 -13.79 -12.76
N ARG A 370 9.83 -14.80 -11.89
CA ARG A 370 9.39 -16.17 -12.21
C ARG A 370 7.88 -16.27 -12.40
N LEU A 371 7.10 -15.58 -11.57
CA LEU A 371 5.63 -15.60 -11.67
C LEU A 371 5.14 -14.81 -12.89
N THR A 372 5.76 -13.68 -13.17
CA THR A 372 5.36 -12.79 -14.27
C THR A 372 5.90 -13.23 -15.63
N GLY A 373 7.01 -13.98 -15.65
CA GLY A 373 7.75 -14.28 -16.87
C GLY A 373 8.49 -13.08 -17.46
N GLN A 374 8.51 -11.94 -16.75
CA GLN A 374 9.09 -10.67 -17.19
C GLN A 374 10.30 -10.32 -16.30
N ARG A 375 11.32 -9.72 -16.89
CA ARG A 375 12.51 -9.28 -16.16
C ARG A 375 12.28 -7.89 -15.58
N ILE A 376 12.76 -7.67 -14.35
CA ILE A 376 12.77 -6.36 -13.71
C ILE A 376 14.18 -5.79 -13.87
N THR A 377 14.30 -4.68 -14.59
CA THR A 377 15.62 -4.07 -14.86
C THR A 377 16.16 -3.43 -13.59
N LEU A 378 17.35 -3.86 -13.15
CA LEU A 378 18.04 -3.22 -12.04
C LEU A 378 18.71 -1.94 -12.52
N GLU A 379 18.25 -0.80 -12.02
CA GLU A 379 18.78 0.51 -12.35
C GLU A 379 19.63 1.08 -11.21
N LYS A 380 20.51 2.01 -11.56
CA LYS A 380 21.32 2.75 -10.58
C LYS A 380 20.52 3.95 -10.09
N LEU A 381 20.58 4.23 -8.79
CA LEU A 381 19.96 5.43 -8.26
C LEU A 381 20.54 6.68 -8.94
N PRO A 382 19.69 7.66 -9.30
CA PRO A 382 20.16 8.94 -9.79
C PRO A 382 21.13 9.59 -8.79
N THR A 383 22.25 10.09 -9.31
CA THR A 383 23.23 10.86 -8.55
C THR A 383 22.75 12.29 -8.35
N VAL A 384 23.39 13.02 -7.43
CA VAL A 384 23.12 14.46 -7.25
C VAL A 384 23.38 15.22 -8.55
N THR A 385 24.40 14.83 -9.31
CA THR A 385 24.71 15.40 -10.62
C THR A 385 23.58 15.19 -11.62
N ASP A 386 22.98 14.00 -11.64
CA ASP A 386 21.86 13.68 -12.55
C ASP A 386 20.63 14.56 -12.22
N LEU A 387 20.38 14.79 -10.93
CA LEU A 387 19.27 15.64 -10.47
C LEU A 387 19.49 17.10 -10.82
N ARG A 388 20.70 17.61 -10.62
CA ARG A 388 21.09 18.97 -11.04
C ARG A 388 20.91 19.17 -12.53
N ALA A 389 21.39 18.21 -13.33
CA ALA A 389 21.22 18.24 -14.78
C ALA A 389 19.74 18.27 -15.18
N ARG A 390 18.91 17.42 -14.55
CA ARG A 390 17.46 17.36 -14.83
C ARG A 390 16.73 18.64 -14.41
N ARG A 391 17.06 19.22 -13.26
CA ARG A 391 16.48 20.50 -12.80
C ARG A 391 16.84 21.65 -13.73
N LEU A 392 18.08 21.70 -14.22
CA LEU A 392 18.49 22.69 -15.22
C LEU A 392 17.71 22.53 -16.54
N GLU A 393 17.47 21.30 -16.97
CA GLU A 393 16.66 21.00 -18.15
C GLU A 393 15.19 21.47 -17.99
N LEU A 394 14.57 21.23 -16.83
CA LEU A 394 13.23 21.71 -16.50
C LEU A 394 13.17 23.26 -16.42
N THR A 395 14.21 23.87 -15.86
CA THR A 395 14.34 25.34 -15.78
C THR A 395 14.37 25.93 -17.19
N ARG A 396 15.17 25.32 -18.08
CA ARG A 396 15.24 25.70 -19.50
C ARG A 396 13.88 25.57 -20.20
N ALA A 397 13.20 24.43 -20.06
CA ALA A 397 11.89 24.22 -20.68
C ALA A 397 10.84 25.23 -20.19
N SER A 398 10.88 25.57 -18.90
CA SER A 398 10.01 26.60 -18.32
C SER A 398 10.30 27.99 -18.89
N LEU A 399 11.58 28.33 -19.08
CA LEU A 399 12.00 29.57 -19.73
C LEU A 399 11.56 29.62 -21.19
N GLU A 400 11.72 28.54 -21.96
CA GLU A 400 11.25 28.44 -23.35
C GLU A 400 9.73 28.68 -23.43
N THR A 401 8.95 28.04 -22.55
CA THR A 401 7.50 28.24 -22.46
C THR A 401 7.14 29.69 -22.12
N ALA A 402 7.84 30.30 -21.16
CA ALA A 402 7.61 31.69 -20.78
C ALA A 402 7.94 32.67 -21.92
N LEU A 403 9.03 32.41 -22.66
CA LEU A 403 9.45 33.17 -23.85
C LEU A 403 8.39 33.11 -24.96
N GLU A 404 7.76 31.96 -25.18
CA GLU A 404 6.65 31.80 -26.14
C GLU A 404 5.37 32.51 -25.69
N GLY A 405 5.10 32.57 -24.39
CA GLY A 405 3.89 33.18 -23.82
C GLY A 405 3.78 34.69 -24.00
N GLY A 406 4.91 35.40 -24.14
CA GLY A 406 4.97 36.79 -24.58
C GLY A 406 4.15 37.79 -23.73
N ASP A 407 4.67 38.20 -22.57
CA ASP A 407 4.17 39.35 -21.79
C ASP A 407 5.30 39.93 -20.89
N PHE A 408 6.23 40.65 -21.52
CA PHE A 408 7.43 41.16 -20.84
C PHE A 408 7.40 42.64 -20.51
N GLU A 409 6.35 43.38 -20.89
CA GLU A 409 6.39 44.85 -20.83
C GLU A 409 6.49 45.39 -19.41
N ARG A 410 5.88 44.72 -18.43
CA ARG A 410 6.00 45.09 -17.02
C ARG A 410 7.40 44.81 -16.46
N PHE A 411 8.11 43.85 -17.02
CA PHE A 411 9.46 43.46 -16.59
C PHE A 411 10.56 44.21 -17.34
N ARG A 412 10.24 44.79 -18.50
CA ARG A 412 11.18 45.59 -19.32
C ARG A 412 11.77 46.76 -18.52
N VAL A 413 10.94 47.46 -17.74
CA VAL A 413 11.39 48.57 -16.88
C VAL A 413 12.41 48.12 -15.84
N VAL A 414 12.26 46.91 -15.29
CA VAL A 414 13.21 46.33 -14.33
C VAL A 414 14.51 45.96 -15.04
N LEU A 415 14.42 45.35 -16.23
CA LEU A 415 15.58 44.99 -17.03
C LEU A 415 16.38 46.23 -17.44
N GLU A 416 15.74 47.28 -17.93
CA GLU A 416 16.38 48.56 -18.30
C GLU A 416 17.10 49.23 -17.12
N SER A 417 16.53 49.15 -15.92
CA SER A 417 17.19 49.65 -14.71
C SER A 417 18.44 48.84 -14.35
N LEU A 418 18.40 47.51 -14.52
CA LEU A 418 19.52 46.63 -14.16
C LEU A 418 20.63 46.67 -15.21
N THR A 419 20.29 46.83 -16.49
CA THR A 419 21.27 46.90 -17.59
C THR A 419 22.01 48.23 -17.68
N GLY A 420 21.57 49.24 -16.92
CA GLY A 420 22.34 50.47 -16.70
C GLY A 420 23.58 50.27 -15.83
N GLU A 421 23.59 49.25 -14.97
CA GLU A 421 24.68 48.98 -14.00
C GLU A 421 25.39 47.64 -14.24
N HIS A 422 24.73 46.68 -14.89
CA HIS A 422 25.22 45.31 -15.11
C HIS A 422 25.04 44.87 -16.56
N ASP A 423 25.82 43.88 -17.00
CA ASP A 423 25.63 43.32 -18.34
C ASP A 423 24.33 42.50 -18.42
N VAL A 424 23.72 42.47 -19.60
CA VAL A 424 22.48 41.72 -19.87
C VAL A 424 22.70 40.23 -19.58
N GLU A 425 23.88 39.70 -19.88
CA GLU A 425 24.24 38.30 -19.62
C GLU A 425 24.25 38.00 -18.12
N ASP A 426 24.85 38.87 -17.30
CA ASP A 426 24.90 38.70 -15.84
C ASP A 426 23.51 38.78 -15.21
N VAL A 427 22.66 39.69 -15.70
CA VAL A 427 21.26 39.81 -15.25
C VAL A 427 20.46 38.56 -15.61
N ALA A 428 20.65 38.02 -16.82
CA ALA A 428 20.01 36.78 -17.25
C ALA A 428 20.48 35.57 -16.40
N LEU A 429 21.78 35.44 -16.15
CA LEU A 429 22.34 34.39 -15.30
C LEU A 429 21.82 34.49 -13.87
N ALA A 430 21.72 35.70 -13.30
CA ALA A 430 21.15 35.92 -11.98
C ALA A 430 19.66 35.53 -11.92
N ALA A 431 18.89 35.85 -12.96
CA ALA A 431 17.48 35.47 -13.05
C ALA A 431 17.30 33.94 -13.17
N ILE A 432 18.11 33.28 -14.01
CA ILE A 432 18.11 31.81 -14.15
C ILE A 432 18.49 31.15 -12.82
N LYS A 433 19.51 31.67 -12.14
CA LYS A 433 19.92 31.19 -10.81
C LYS A 433 18.79 31.31 -9.79
N LEU A 434 18.15 32.47 -9.70
CA LEU A 434 17.03 32.69 -8.77
C LEU A 434 15.82 31.80 -9.09
N LEU A 435 15.51 31.59 -10.38
CA LEU A 435 14.45 30.68 -10.81
C LEU A 435 14.77 29.23 -10.42
N HIS A 436 16.01 28.81 -10.61
CA HIS A 436 16.49 27.48 -10.23
C HIS A 436 16.47 27.27 -8.72
N GLU A 437 16.89 28.26 -7.94
CA GLU A 437 16.84 28.24 -6.48
C GLU A 437 15.40 28.23 -5.95
N ALA A 438 14.50 29.01 -6.55
CA ALA A 438 13.08 29.01 -6.19
C ALA A 438 12.37 27.67 -6.46
N ALA A 439 12.90 26.86 -7.38
CA ALA A 439 12.40 25.53 -7.69
C ALA A 439 12.90 24.42 -6.74
N GLY A 440 13.65 24.76 -5.68
CA GLY A 440 14.01 23.81 -4.62
C GLY A 440 15.48 23.81 -4.17
N GLY A 441 16.33 24.68 -4.73
CA GLY A 441 17.72 24.86 -4.29
C GLY A 441 18.61 23.62 -4.41
N ASP A 442 19.92 23.81 -4.22
CA ASP A 442 20.96 22.77 -4.35
C ASP A 442 21.46 22.26 -2.98
N ASP A 443 20.91 22.80 -1.89
CA ASP A 443 21.62 22.92 -0.60
C ASP A 443 21.45 21.75 0.39
N ASP A 444 20.55 20.78 0.16
CA ASP A 444 20.25 19.73 1.15
C ASP A 444 20.39 18.26 0.66
N GLU A 445 21.01 18.02 -0.51
CA GLU A 445 21.09 16.66 -1.07
C GLU A 445 22.39 15.90 -0.74
N GLU A 446 22.35 15.07 0.31
CA GLU A 446 23.44 14.15 0.67
C GLU A 446 23.57 12.97 -0.31
N GLU A 447 24.80 12.58 -0.65
CA GLU A 447 25.05 11.43 -1.54
C GLU A 447 24.60 10.11 -0.90
N ILE A 448 23.76 9.34 -1.60
CA ILE A 448 23.29 8.03 -1.12
C ILE A 448 24.37 6.99 -1.45
N PRO A 449 24.95 6.28 -0.45
CA PRO A 449 25.97 5.28 -0.71
C PRO A 449 25.41 4.12 -1.54
N SER A 450 26.12 3.74 -2.61
CA SER A 450 25.80 2.53 -3.37
C SER A 450 26.00 1.29 -2.48
N PRO A 451 25.00 0.41 -2.33
CA PRO A 451 25.17 -0.80 -1.55
C PRO A 451 26.24 -1.69 -2.20
N VAL A 452 27.32 -1.97 -1.48
CA VAL A 452 28.38 -2.88 -1.92
C VAL A 452 27.78 -4.30 -1.98
N PRO A 453 27.88 -5.02 -3.10
CA PRO A 453 27.37 -6.39 -3.17
C PRO A 453 28.12 -7.27 -2.15
N PRO A 454 27.43 -8.18 -1.43
CA PRO A 454 28.09 -9.13 -0.55
C PRO A 454 29.11 -9.94 -1.34
N ARG A 455 30.39 -9.90 -0.93
CA ARG A 455 31.45 -10.74 -1.51
C ARG A 455 30.97 -12.20 -1.52
N GLU A 456 30.91 -12.79 -2.71
CA GLU A 456 30.68 -14.22 -2.88
C GLU A 456 31.71 -14.98 -2.04
N ARG A 457 31.23 -15.69 -1.01
CA ARG A 457 32.09 -16.62 -0.27
C ARG A 457 32.40 -17.76 -1.22
N THR A 458 33.63 -17.78 -1.74
CA THR A 458 34.18 -18.95 -2.41
C THR A 458 33.97 -20.19 -1.53
N PRO A 459 33.55 -21.34 -2.10
CA PRO A 459 33.36 -22.54 -1.31
C PRO A 459 34.73 -22.98 -0.79
N ARG A 460 34.91 -22.95 0.53
CA ARG A 460 36.08 -23.56 1.17
C ARG A 460 35.98 -25.07 1.00
N ASN A 461 36.91 -25.63 0.24
CA ASN A 461 37.14 -27.07 0.15
C ASN A 461 37.22 -27.66 1.56
N ARG A 462 36.34 -28.62 1.83
CA ARG A 462 36.44 -29.54 2.97
C ARG A 462 37.47 -30.58 2.60
N ASP A 463 38.74 -30.32 2.87
CA ASP A 463 39.76 -31.35 3.04
C ASP A 463 40.96 -30.66 3.68
N ASP A 464 41.01 -30.71 5.02
CA ASP A 464 42.24 -30.68 5.82
C ASP A 464 41.86 -30.72 7.30
N ARG A 465 41.67 -31.95 7.80
CA ARG A 465 41.74 -32.26 9.24
C ARG A 465 43.14 -32.81 9.53
N PRO A 466 43.91 -32.19 10.44
CA PRO A 466 44.99 -32.90 11.10
C PRO A 466 44.44 -33.65 12.31
N SER A 467 44.71 -34.96 12.30
CA SER A 467 44.50 -35.92 13.37
C SER A 467 45.46 -35.75 14.56
N GLY A 468 44.96 -35.91 15.78
CA GLY A 468 45.73 -36.16 17.01
C GLY A 468 44.75 -36.19 18.20
N ARG A 469 44.18 -37.33 18.60
CA ARG A 469 44.74 -38.43 19.41
C ARG A 469 45.26 -37.95 20.77
N ASP A 470 44.49 -38.12 21.85
CA ASP A 470 44.64 -39.25 22.80
C ASP A 470 43.85 -39.10 24.11
N SER A 471 43.13 -40.19 24.47
CA SER A 471 42.95 -40.77 25.82
C SER A 471 42.18 -39.93 26.89
N ARG A 472 41.21 -40.41 27.68
CA ARG A 472 40.96 -41.66 28.44
C ARG A 472 39.44 -41.65 28.79
N ARG A 473 38.56 -42.66 28.62
CA ARG A 473 38.47 -44.02 29.22
C ARG A 473 38.49 -43.95 30.78
N ASP A 474 37.58 -44.42 31.63
CA ASP A 474 36.38 -45.30 31.71
C ASP A 474 35.45 -44.63 32.79
N GLY A 475 34.17 -44.92 33.06
CA GLY A 475 33.24 -45.99 32.72
C GLY A 475 31.98 -45.91 33.63
N ARG A 476 31.05 -46.85 33.39
CA ARG A 476 29.87 -47.27 34.19
C ARG A 476 28.58 -46.43 34.20
N SER A 477 27.69 -46.87 33.30
CA SER A 477 26.43 -47.59 33.58
C SER A 477 25.41 -47.05 34.59
N GLY A 478 24.18 -46.83 34.09
CA GLY A 478 23.00 -47.48 34.66
C GLY A 478 21.88 -46.57 35.19
N ASP A 479 20.82 -46.47 34.37
CA ASP A 479 19.40 -46.51 34.73
C ASP A 479 18.74 -45.41 35.61
N ARG A 480 17.75 -44.78 34.95
CA ARG A 480 16.36 -44.51 35.39
C ARG A 480 16.06 -43.38 36.37
N ASP A 481 15.30 -42.44 35.81
CA ASP A 481 13.94 -42.06 36.25
C ASP A 481 13.72 -41.86 37.75
N ARG A 482 13.75 -40.60 38.19
CA ARG A 482 12.60 -39.99 38.86
C ARG A 482 12.82 -38.52 39.09
N ASP A 483 12.19 -37.73 38.23
CA ASP A 483 11.91 -36.33 38.49
C ASP A 483 10.85 -36.17 39.58
N GLY A 484 11.10 -35.17 40.43
CA GLY A 484 10.04 -34.33 40.97
C GLY A 484 9.65 -34.60 42.41
N ARG A 485 10.24 -33.84 43.35
CA ARG A 485 9.47 -33.00 44.29
C ARG A 485 10.35 -32.19 45.24
N PHE A 486 9.97 -30.90 45.35
CA PHE A 486 10.19 -29.94 46.46
C PHE A 486 11.64 -29.59 46.82
N GLY A 487 12.02 -28.34 47.06
CA GLY A 487 11.27 -27.11 47.24
C GLY A 487 12.18 -26.03 47.84
N ASP A 488 11.57 -24.88 48.08
CA ASP A 488 11.95 -23.84 49.05
C ASP A 488 13.19 -22.94 48.79
N ARG A 489 12.82 -21.66 48.66
CA ARG A 489 13.39 -20.45 49.31
C ARG A 489 14.66 -19.79 48.78
N ASP A 490 14.41 -18.56 48.33
CA ASP A 490 15.03 -17.31 48.79
C ASP A 490 16.55 -17.28 48.94
N ARG A 491 17.20 -16.51 48.06
CA ARG A 491 17.95 -15.30 48.44
C ARG A 491 18.66 -14.65 47.25
N ASP A 492 18.51 -13.32 47.20
CA ASP A 492 19.53 -12.31 46.95
C ASP A 492 20.60 -12.55 45.88
N GLY A 493 20.65 -11.64 44.90
CA GLY A 493 21.85 -11.42 44.10
C GLY A 493 21.57 -10.69 42.81
N GLY A 494 21.93 -9.40 42.76
CA GLY A 494 21.63 -8.47 41.66
C GLY A 494 22.23 -8.83 40.29
N PRO A 495 21.80 -8.13 39.22
CA PRO A 495 22.31 -8.39 37.87
C PRO A 495 23.70 -7.78 37.72
N GLY A 496 24.67 -8.67 37.51
CA GLY A 496 26.04 -8.34 37.14
C GLY A 496 26.13 -7.77 35.72
N ASP A 497 26.77 -6.61 35.67
CA ASP A 497 27.41 -5.96 34.52
C ASP A 497 28.31 -6.93 33.73
N ARG A 498 28.16 -6.93 32.40
CA ARG A 498 29.20 -7.34 31.46
C ARG A 498 29.25 -6.37 30.29
N GLY A 499 29.97 -5.27 30.52
CA GLY A 499 30.60 -4.45 29.50
C GLY A 499 31.44 -5.26 28.50
N ARG A 500 31.05 -5.12 27.24
CA ARG A 500 31.80 -4.81 26.02
C ARG A 500 33.35 -4.69 26.11
N SER A 501 34.02 -5.25 25.10
CA SER A 501 35.25 -4.69 24.48
C SER A 501 35.05 -4.77 22.95
N GLY A 502 35.43 -3.84 22.07
CA GLY A 502 36.18 -2.58 22.08
C GLY A 502 36.75 -2.46 20.65
N ARG A 503 36.54 -1.41 19.84
CA ARG A 503 37.35 -0.17 19.69
C ARG A 503 37.04 0.41 18.28
N ASP A 504 37.23 1.68 17.90
CA ASP A 504 37.50 2.98 18.55
C ASP A 504 37.36 4.07 17.47
N HIS A 505 36.87 5.27 17.83
CA HIS A 505 37.59 6.55 17.65
C HIS A 505 36.92 7.71 18.44
N SER A 506 37.59 8.05 19.55
CA SER A 506 37.83 9.38 20.17
C SER A 506 36.72 10.44 20.31
N SER A 507 36.25 10.66 21.54
CA SER A 507 36.67 11.81 22.37
C SER A 507 36.33 11.54 23.84
N ASP A 508 37.26 11.90 24.72
CA ASP A 508 37.28 11.63 26.15
C ASP A 508 36.48 12.70 26.90
N ALA A 509 35.17 12.48 27.07
CA ALA A 509 34.33 13.28 27.95
C ALA A 509 33.49 12.33 28.82
N GLY A 510 33.73 12.33 30.13
CA GLY A 510 32.85 11.64 31.08
C GLY A 510 31.40 12.05 30.81
N VAL A 511 30.48 11.09 30.78
CA VAL A 511 29.04 11.39 30.62
C VAL A 511 28.37 11.42 31.98
N THR A 512 27.53 12.42 32.22
CA THR A 512 26.75 12.53 33.45
C THR A 512 25.27 12.63 33.14
N ARG A 513 24.43 12.21 34.09
CA ARG A 513 22.98 12.22 33.95
C ARG A 513 22.38 13.38 34.72
N LEU A 514 21.54 14.16 34.04
CA LEU A 514 20.77 15.24 34.63
C LEU A 514 19.32 14.80 34.84
N PHE A 515 18.80 15.07 36.04
CA PHE A 515 17.39 14.94 36.36
C PHE A 515 16.67 16.25 36.06
N VAL A 516 15.57 16.16 35.31
CA VAL A 516 14.66 17.26 34.98
C VAL A 516 13.29 16.95 35.56
N GLY A 517 12.76 17.82 36.42
CA GLY A 517 11.48 17.63 37.13
C GLY A 517 10.20 17.71 36.27
N LEU A 518 10.33 17.59 34.95
CA LEU A 518 9.21 17.57 34.00
C LEU A 518 9.22 16.23 33.25
N GLY A 519 8.03 15.66 33.00
CA GLY A 519 7.84 14.40 32.29
C GLY A 519 6.62 14.44 31.37
N ARG A 520 6.12 13.29 30.90
CA ARG A 520 5.03 13.20 29.91
C ARG A 520 3.74 13.92 30.36
N ARG A 521 3.42 13.94 31.66
CA ARG A 521 2.24 14.65 32.18
C ARG A 521 2.30 16.16 32.02
N ALA A 522 3.49 16.72 31.83
CA ALA A 522 3.70 18.12 31.49
C ALA A 522 3.70 18.35 29.96
N GLY A 523 3.40 17.32 29.16
CA GLY A 523 3.43 17.39 27.68
C GLY A 523 4.83 17.33 27.09
N LEU A 524 5.85 16.96 27.88
CA LEU A 524 7.25 17.02 27.50
C LEU A 524 7.59 15.96 26.44
N ARG A 525 8.13 16.42 25.29
CA ARG A 525 8.68 15.57 24.23
C ARG A 525 10.21 15.65 24.23
N PRO A 526 10.93 14.65 23.67
CA PRO A 526 12.40 14.69 23.60
C PRO A 526 12.93 15.95 22.90
N GLN A 527 12.25 16.40 21.84
CA GLN A 527 12.59 17.64 21.12
C GLN A 527 12.50 18.89 22.00
N ASP A 528 11.60 18.94 22.99
CA ASP A 528 11.48 20.08 23.89
C ASP A 528 12.69 20.16 24.84
N LEU A 529 13.24 19.01 25.26
CA LEU A 529 14.47 18.94 26.06
C LEU A 529 15.71 19.26 25.22
N VAL A 530 15.81 18.69 24.02
CA VAL A 530 16.92 18.97 23.09
C VAL A 530 16.94 20.44 22.72
N GLY A 531 15.78 21.03 22.41
CA GLY A 531 15.65 22.45 22.08
C GLY A 531 16.00 23.37 23.26
N ALA A 532 15.56 23.03 24.48
CA ALA A 532 15.89 23.82 25.66
C ALA A 532 17.38 23.74 26.04
N ILE A 533 18.03 22.59 25.83
CA ILE A 533 19.47 22.43 26.10
C ILE A 533 20.28 23.10 24.99
N ALA A 534 20.04 22.75 23.72
CA ALA A 534 20.82 23.28 22.60
C ALA A 534 20.63 24.80 22.42
N GLY A 535 19.41 25.30 22.64
CA GLY A 535 19.08 26.72 22.49
C GLY A 535 19.65 27.60 23.60
N GLU A 536 19.74 27.09 24.85
CA GLU A 536 20.08 27.92 26.01
C GLU A 536 21.52 27.69 26.51
N SER A 537 22.11 26.52 26.27
CA SER A 537 23.48 26.19 26.72
C SER A 537 24.51 26.17 25.59
N GLY A 538 24.12 26.46 24.34
CA GLY A 538 25.03 26.53 23.18
C GLY A 538 25.67 25.18 22.78
N ILE A 539 25.12 24.07 23.26
CA ILE A 539 25.63 22.72 23.01
C ILE A 539 24.98 22.15 21.76
N ASN A 540 25.78 21.47 20.92
CA ASN A 540 25.24 20.80 19.75
C ASN A 540 24.29 19.67 20.17
N SER A 541 23.11 19.57 19.54
CA SER A 541 22.15 18.48 19.79
C SER A 541 22.75 17.07 19.64
N ARG A 542 23.88 16.92 18.91
CA ARG A 542 24.61 15.66 18.75
C ARG A 542 25.43 15.24 19.98
N GLU A 543 25.70 16.15 20.89
CA GLU A 543 26.42 15.89 22.15
C GLU A 543 25.48 15.47 23.29
N ILE A 544 24.17 15.61 23.08
CA ILE A 544 23.15 15.13 24.00
C ILE A 544 22.97 13.62 23.81
N GLY A 545 23.22 12.87 24.86
CA GLY A 545 23.10 11.41 24.89
C GLY A 545 21.67 10.92 25.03
N ALA A 546 21.49 9.77 25.67
CA ALA A 546 20.16 9.18 25.84
C ALA A 546 19.23 10.09 26.68
N ILE A 547 18.00 10.28 26.18
CA ILE A 547 16.92 10.98 26.88
C ILE A 547 15.85 9.96 27.29
N GLN A 548 15.59 9.86 28.58
CA GLN A 548 14.53 9.02 29.13
C GLN A 548 13.46 9.90 29.77
N ILE A 549 12.25 9.90 29.20
CA ILE A 549 11.11 10.67 29.72
C ILE A 549 10.14 9.72 30.42
N THR A 550 9.99 9.89 31.74
CA THR A 550 8.97 9.21 32.55
C THR A 550 7.71 10.07 32.64
N ASP A 551 6.67 9.59 33.33
CA ASP A 551 5.43 10.35 33.49
C ASP A 551 5.62 11.63 34.33
N ARG A 552 6.56 11.64 35.28
CA ARG A 552 6.75 12.75 36.25
C ARG A 552 8.06 13.52 36.07
N PHE A 553 9.10 12.89 35.55
CA PHE A 553 10.44 13.48 35.39
C PHE A 553 11.14 12.94 34.15
N SER A 554 12.26 13.55 33.77
CA SER A 554 13.10 13.10 32.66
C SER A 554 14.56 13.01 33.09
N LEU A 555 15.30 12.10 32.45
CA LEU A 555 16.75 11.95 32.59
C LEU A 555 17.40 12.24 31.24
N VAL A 556 18.49 13.00 31.24
CA VAL A 556 19.24 13.36 30.03
C VAL A 556 20.72 13.11 30.28
N GLU A 557 21.36 12.34 29.40
CA GLU A 557 22.81 12.18 29.39
C GLU A 557 23.49 13.34 28.66
N VAL A 558 24.49 13.94 29.29
CA VAL A 558 25.24 15.08 28.75
C VAL A 558 26.73 14.92 29.09
N PRO A 559 27.63 15.59 28.36
CA PRO A 559 29.05 15.65 28.71
C PRO A 559 29.22 16.26 30.11
N GLU A 560 30.07 15.67 30.95
CA GLU A 560 30.35 16.10 32.32
C GLU A 560 30.94 17.50 32.37
N SER A 561 31.75 17.86 31.36
CA SER A 561 32.27 19.22 31.16
C SER A 561 31.18 20.28 30.97
N ALA A 562 30.01 19.88 30.48
CA ALA A 562 28.92 20.80 30.15
C ALA A 562 27.75 20.75 31.15
N ALA A 563 27.78 19.82 32.11
CA ALA A 563 26.66 19.53 32.99
C ALA A 563 26.23 20.72 33.87
N ASP A 564 27.17 21.45 34.47
CA ASP A 564 26.83 22.58 35.35
C ASP A 564 26.26 23.76 34.55
N MET A 565 26.78 23.99 33.34
CA MET A 565 26.28 25.01 32.43
C MET A 565 24.84 24.72 31.99
N ILE A 566 24.54 23.45 31.68
CA ILE A 566 23.17 23.02 31.31
C ILE A 566 22.21 23.14 32.50
N ILE A 567 22.66 22.80 33.71
CA ILE A 567 21.82 22.95 34.92
C ILE A 567 21.45 24.42 35.12
N ASP A 568 22.42 25.33 35.02
CA ASP A 568 22.18 26.76 35.22
C ASP A 568 21.27 27.33 34.11
N ALA A 569 21.53 26.99 32.84
CA ALA A 569 20.70 27.41 31.71
C ALA A 569 19.26 26.91 31.85
N LEU A 570 19.07 25.63 32.18
CA LEU A 570 17.74 25.05 32.29
C LEU A 570 16.95 25.56 33.52
N GLN A 571 17.63 25.90 34.63
CA GLN A 571 16.98 26.48 35.81
C GLN A 571 16.37 27.86 35.53
N HIS A 572 16.92 28.61 34.57
CA HIS A 572 16.43 29.94 34.19
C HIS A 572 15.50 29.92 32.96
N SER A 573 15.50 28.81 32.20
CA SER A 573 14.63 28.61 31.04
C SER A 573 13.19 28.19 31.39
N PHE A 574 12.26 28.40 30.44
CA PHE A 574 10.92 27.85 30.50
C PHE A 574 10.75 26.74 29.47
N ILE A 575 10.36 25.54 29.91
CA ILE A 575 9.98 24.45 29.02
C ILE A 575 8.47 24.31 29.08
N ARG A 576 7.78 24.52 27.94
CA ARG A 576 6.31 24.49 27.85
C ARG A 576 5.63 25.39 28.88
N GLY A 577 6.21 26.57 29.13
CA GLY A 577 5.68 27.56 30.08
C GLY A 577 5.87 27.22 31.56
N ARG A 578 6.66 26.20 31.90
CA ARG A 578 6.99 25.81 33.29
C ARG A 578 8.50 25.84 33.52
N ARG A 579 8.92 26.27 34.71
CA ARG A 579 10.33 26.21 35.11
C ARG A 579 10.67 24.79 35.60
N PRO A 580 11.59 24.08 34.94
CA PRO A 580 12.00 22.76 35.38
C PRO A 580 12.91 22.84 36.62
N SER A 581 12.76 21.92 37.57
CA SER A 581 13.80 21.68 38.57
C SER A 581 14.88 20.79 37.96
N VAL A 582 16.12 21.27 37.84
CA VAL A 582 17.23 20.51 37.23
C VAL A 582 18.35 20.29 38.25
N ARG A 583 18.84 19.06 38.33
CA ARG A 583 19.96 18.66 39.21
C ARG A 583 20.73 17.47 38.64
N ARG A 584 22.01 17.31 39.01
CA ARG A 584 22.77 16.09 38.72
C ARG A 584 22.11 14.88 39.41
N GLU A 585 21.99 13.78 38.70
CA GLU A 585 21.53 12.51 39.27
C GLU A 585 22.62 11.96 40.19
N ARG A 586 22.34 11.87 41.50
CA ARG A 586 23.27 11.24 42.45
C ARG A 586 23.20 9.73 42.27
N TYR A 587 24.31 9.11 41.89
CA TYR A 587 24.51 7.68 42.09
C TYR A 587 24.50 7.40 43.60
N ASN A 588 23.39 6.86 44.12
CA ASN A 588 23.49 6.11 45.37
C ASN A 588 24.28 4.84 45.03
N ARG A 589 25.51 4.78 45.55
CA ARG A 589 26.28 3.53 45.64
C ARG A 589 25.62 2.60 46.65
#